data_AF-A0A6A7YDG9-F1
#
_entry.id   AF-A0A6A7YDG9-F1
#
_cell.length_a   1.000
_cell.length_b   1.000
_cell.length_c   1.000
_cell.angle_alpha   90.00
_cell.angle_beta   90.00
_cell.angle_gamma   90.00
#
_symmetry.space_group_name_H-M   'P 1'
#
loop_
_entity.id
_entity.type
_entity.pdbx_description
1 polymer ?
#
loop_
_entity_poly.entity_id
_entity_poly.type
_entity_poly.pdbx_seq_one_letter_code
_entity_poly.pdbx_strand_id
1 'polypeptide(L)'
;MTSAETPKTVPPPAGTACPEGRLSRPTTTRDGVEILDITNYTPFFLSSINNALSRGASSLYRERFGIGISEWRAVSMLAIEPDITAARICEVINLDKAAASRALATLDEFGFLQSEVSETDPRKKRWRLNRKGYELHEAIMRIALAREETLIDGADPQDLEATIRVMRLMLKNLRNL
;
A
#
# COMPACT_ATOMS: atom_id res chain seq x y z
N MET A 1 48.59 -25.76 -25.78
CA MET A 1 48.16 -24.64 -24.94
C MET A 1 46.92 -24.07 -25.57
N THR A 2 45.76 -24.55 -25.11
CA THR A 2 44.45 -24.24 -25.69
C THR A 2 43.89 -23.07 -24.91
N SER A 3 43.87 -21.87 -25.50
CA SER A 3 43.18 -20.72 -24.91
C SER A 3 41.69 -20.92 -25.05
N ALA A 4 41.01 -21.11 -23.91
CA ALA A 4 39.56 -21.13 -23.83
C ALA A 4 39.03 -19.69 -23.95
N GLU A 5 38.26 -19.45 -25.00
CA GLU A 5 37.55 -18.21 -25.26
C GLU A 5 36.34 -18.12 -24.31
N THR A 6 36.27 -17.07 -23.51
CA THR A 6 35.18 -16.80 -22.57
C THR A 6 33.86 -16.64 -23.33
N PRO A 7 32.75 -17.31 -22.95
CA PRO A 7 31.49 -17.18 -23.67
C PRO A 7 30.95 -15.75 -23.57
N LYS A 8 30.73 -15.10 -24.72
CA LYS A 8 29.98 -13.85 -24.81
C LYS A 8 28.57 -14.06 -24.27
N THR A 9 28.22 -13.34 -23.22
CA THR A 9 26.85 -13.25 -22.71
C THR A 9 25.95 -12.65 -23.79
N VAL A 10 25.04 -13.45 -24.31
CA VAL A 10 23.99 -13.03 -25.25
C VAL A 10 23.02 -12.10 -24.49
N PRO A 11 22.71 -10.88 -24.97
CA PRO A 11 21.70 -10.05 -24.37
C PRO A 11 20.31 -10.67 -24.58
N PRO A 12 19.39 -10.58 -23.59
CA PRO A 12 18.07 -11.18 -23.70
C PRO A 12 17.25 -10.51 -24.82
N PRO A 13 16.32 -11.25 -25.45
CA PRO A 13 15.51 -10.73 -26.55
C PRO A 13 14.56 -9.62 -26.08
N ALA A 14 14.45 -8.57 -26.91
CA ALA A 14 13.63 -7.40 -26.64
C ALA A 14 12.12 -7.74 -26.72
N GLY A 15 11.40 -7.44 -25.64
CA GLY A 15 9.97 -7.74 -25.50
C GLY A 15 9.36 -7.14 -24.24
N THR A 16 9.60 -5.84 -24.04
CA THR A 16 8.93 -4.85 -23.19
C THR A 16 8.75 -5.15 -21.68
N ALA A 17 9.83 -4.96 -20.93
CA ALA A 17 9.78 -4.56 -19.51
C ALA A 17 10.57 -3.26 -19.34
N CYS A 18 9.87 -2.19 -18.92
CA CYS A 18 10.28 -0.78 -19.01
C CYS A 18 10.42 -0.29 -20.47
N PRO A 19 9.91 0.91 -20.82
CA PRO A 19 10.04 1.46 -22.19
C PRO A 19 11.49 1.52 -22.70
N GLU A 20 12.47 1.58 -21.80
CA GLU A 20 13.91 1.70 -22.10
C GLU A 20 14.73 0.47 -21.68
N GLY A 21 14.08 -0.61 -21.21
CA GLY A 21 14.76 -1.76 -20.62
C GLY A 21 15.15 -1.52 -19.16
N ARG A 22 14.98 -2.54 -18.32
CA ARG A 22 15.33 -2.47 -16.90
C ARG A 22 16.85 -2.39 -16.73
N LEU A 23 17.33 -1.35 -16.05
CA LEU A 23 18.77 -1.15 -15.77
C LEU A 23 19.33 -2.17 -14.77
N SER A 24 18.58 -2.47 -13.71
CA SER A 24 18.95 -3.48 -12.69
C SER A 24 18.47 -4.88 -13.06
N ARG A 25 19.17 -5.92 -12.58
CA ARG A 25 18.72 -7.31 -12.74
C ARG A 25 17.93 -7.77 -11.52
N PRO A 26 16.69 -8.30 -11.66
CA PRO A 26 15.93 -8.86 -10.54
C PRO A 26 16.48 -10.20 -10.03
N THR A 27 17.45 -10.78 -10.73
CA THR A 27 18.00 -12.10 -10.46
C THR A 27 19.52 -12.02 -10.32
N THR A 28 20.07 -12.96 -9.55
CA THR A 28 21.50 -13.20 -9.38
C THR A 28 21.78 -14.70 -9.40
N THR A 29 23.04 -15.10 -9.47
CA THR A 29 23.44 -16.52 -9.48
C THR A 29 24.11 -16.89 -8.17
N ARG A 30 23.64 -17.96 -7.53
CA ARG A 30 24.29 -18.58 -6.37
C ARG A 30 24.42 -20.08 -6.62
N ASP A 31 25.64 -20.61 -6.50
CA ASP A 31 25.96 -22.03 -6.72
C ASP A 31 25.47 -22.56 -8.09
N GLY A 32 25.54 -21.72 -9.12
CA GLY A 32 25.09 -22.07 -10.48
C GLY A 32 23.58 -22.01 -10.71
N VAL A 33 22.79 -21.63 -9.70
CA VAL A 33 21.33 -21.51 -9.79
C VAL A 33 20.93 -20.04 -9.87
N GLU A 34 20.05 -19.69 -10.80
CA GLU A 34 19.44 -18.36 -10.86
C GLU A 34 18.40 -18.20 -9.74
N ILE A 35 18.56 -17.16 -8.94
CA ILE A 35 17.72 -16.83 -7.79
C ILE A 35 17.30 -15.36 -7.83
N LEU A 36 16.28 -14.99 -7.05
CA LEU A 36 15.88 -13.58 -6.90
C LEU A 36 16.98 -12.78 -6.20
N ASP A 37 17.29 -11.61 -6.75
CA ASP A 37 18.14 -10.61 -6.12
C ASP A 37 17.27 -9.59 -5.37
N ILE A 38 17.15 -9.76 -4.06
CA ILE A 38 16.34 -8.88 -3.22
C ILE A 38 16.84 -7.43 -3.21
N THR A 39 18.09 -7.16 -3.61
CA THR A 39 18.63 -5.79 -3.69
C THR A 39 18.11 -5.03 -4.90
N ASN A 40 17.60 -5.76 -5.90
CA ASN A 40 17.11 -5.18 -7.15
C ASN A 40 15.67 -5.59 -7.47
N TYR A 41 15.04 -6.46 -6.68
CA TYR A 41 13.71 -7.00 -6.92
C TYR A 41 12.60 -6.14 -6.29
N THR A 42 11.89 -5.36 -7.12
CA THR A 42 10.85 -4.42 -6.66
C THR A 42 9.79 -5.01 -5.71
N PRO A 43 9.21 -6.20 -5.94
CA PRO A 43 8.21 -6.75 -5.03
C PRO A 43 8.73 -7.00 -3.61
N PHE A 44 10.03 -7.26 -3.44
CA PHE A 44 10.66 -7.35 -2.12
C PHE A 44 10.58 -6.01 -1.38
N PHE A 45 10.94 -4.89 -2.03
CA PHE A 45 10.86 -3.58 -1.41
C PHE A 45 9.42 -3.18 -1.07
N LEU A 46 8.48 -3.37 -2.01
CA LEU A 46 7.06 -3.04 -1.78
C LEU A 46 6.49 -3.79 -0.58
N SER A 47 6.74 -5.10 -0.51
CA SER A 47 6.26 -5.93 0.61
C SER A 47 6.96 -5.58 1.93
N SER A 48 8.29 -5.40 1.92
CA SER A 48 9.07 -5.11 3.12
C SER A 48 8.72 -3.76 3.74
N ILE A 49 8.62 -2.71 2.92
CA ILE A 49 8.23 -1.36 3.34
C ILE A 49 6.80 -1.37 3.88
N ASN A 50 5.84 -1.92 3.12
CA ASN A 50 4.44 -1.99 3.58
C ASN A 50 4.31 -2.75 4.91
N ASN A 51 5.04 -3.85 5.08
CA ASN A 51 5.03 -4.62 6.30
C ASN A 51 5.62 -3.85 7.49
N ALA A 52 6.73 -3.14 7.30
CA ALA A 52 7.34 -2.29 8.32
C ALA A 52 6.41 -1.14 8.75
N LEU A 53 5.85 -0.43 7.77
CA LEU A 53 4.89 0.65 8.00
C LEU A 53 3.64 0.15 8.72
N SER A 54 3.05 -0.96 8.25
CA SER A 54 1.83 -1.52 8.82
C SER A 54 2.03 -1.99 10.27
N ARG A 55 3.11 -2.71 10.57
CA ARG A 55 3.39 -3.18 11.94
C ARG A 55 3.58 -2.02 12.90
N GLY A 56 4.44 -1.06 12.55
CA GLY A 56 4.71 0.08 13.41
C GLY A 56 3.49 0.96 13.61
N ALA A 57 2.64 1.12 12.60
CA ALA A 57 1.44 1.96 12.68
C ALA A 57 0.36 1.28 13.52
N SER A 58 0.10 -0.01 13.27
CA SER A 58 -0.91 -0.79 13.97
C SER A 58 -0.65 -0.86 15.49
N SER A 59 0.61 -1.01 15.92
CA SER A 59 0.96 -0.99 17.35
C SER A 59 0.72 0.39 17.98
N LEU A 60 1.24 1.44 17.34
CA LEU A 60 1.15 2.81 17.83
C LEU A 60 -0.30 3.30 17.93
N TYR A 61 -1.12 2.99 16.93
CA TYR A 61 -2.52 3.42 16.91
C TYR A 61 -3.35 2.68 17.94
N ARG A 62 -3.07 1.39 18.18
CA ARG A 62 -3.74 0.63 19.25
C ARG A 62 -3.43 1.22 20.61
N GLU A 63 -2.17 1.52 20.87
CA GLU A 63 -1.72 2.09 22.14
C GLU A 63 -2.36 3.46 22.40
N ARG A 64 -2.42 4.34 21.39
CA ARG A 64 -2.88 5.72 21.57
C ARG A 64 -4.39 5.92 21.41
N PHE A 65 -5.04 5.12 20.58
CA PHE A 65 -6.43 5.35 20.15
C PHE A 65 -7.32 4.12 20.23
N GLY A 66 -6.78 2.96 20.62
CA GLY A 66 -7.54 1.71 20.67
C GLY A 66 -7.87 1.09 19.31
N ILE A 67 -7.33 1.62 18.21
CA ILE A 67 -7.64 1.16 16.84
C ILE A 67 -6.40 0.67 16.09
N GLY A 68 -6.57 -0.29 15.18
CA GLY A 68 -5.49 -0.82 14.37
C GLY A 68 -5.34 -0.12 13.01
N ILE A 69 -4.44 -0.68 12.19
CA ILE A 69 -4.17 -0.14 10.84
C ILE A 69 -5.36 -0.26 9.89
N SER A 70 -6.20 -1.28 10.05
CA SER A 70 -7.40 -1.48 9.22
C SER A 70 -8.46 -0.43 9.51
N GLU A 71 -8.66 -0.10 10.78
CA GLU A 71 -9.55 0.97 11.22
C GLU A 71 -9.02 2.33 10.75
N TRP A 72 -7.71 2.59 10.87
CA TRP A 72 -7.12 3.81 10.31
C TRP A 72 -7.37 3.94 8.82
N ARG A 73 -7.15 2.86 8.05
CA ARG A 73 -7.44 2.83 6.61
C ARG A 73 -8.90 3.18 6.33
N ALA A 74 -9.84 2.57 7.05
CA ALA A 74 -11.27 2.87 6.90
C ALA A 74 -11.60 4.33 7.25
N VAL A 75 -11.06 4.87 8.35
CA VAL A 75 -11.24 6.28 8.75
C VAL A 75 -10.69 7.23 7.68
N SER A 76 -9.46 7.00 7.23
CA SER A 76 -8.83 7.82 6.18
C SER A 76 -9.63 7.80 4.88
N MET A 77 -10.13 6.63 4.47
CA MET A 77 -10.96 6.53 3.28
C MET A 77 -12.31 7.23 3.42
N LEU A 78 -12.97 7.10 4.56
CA LEU A 78 -14.22 7.82 4.82
C LEU A 78 -14.04 9.34 4.90
N ALA A 79 -12.84 9.82 5.25
CA ALA A 79 -12.50 11.24 5.16
C ALA A 79 -12.28 11.70 3.71
N ILE A 80 -11.71 10.84 2.85
CA ILE A 80 -11.46 11.12 1.42
C ILE A 80 -12.75 11.06 0.60
N GLU A 81 -13.56 10.03 0.81
CA GLU A 81 -14.81 9.76 0.09
C GLU A 81 -15.90 9.44 1.12
N PRO A 82 -16.65 10.45 1.61
CA PRO A 82 -17.73 10.25 2.57
C PRO A 82 -18.94 9.57 1.92
N ASP A 83 -19.84 9.02 2.75
CA ASP A 83 -21.11 8.39 2.34
C ASP A 83 -20.95 7.18 1.40
N ILE A 84 -19.92 6.36 1.64
CA ILE A 84 -19.61 5.17 0.83
C ILE A 84 -19.95 3.86 1.54
N THR A 85 -20.05 2.78 0.75
CA THR A 85 -20.31 1.43 1.27
C THR A 85 -19.02 0.73 1.70
N ALA A 86 -19.14 -0.33 2.50
CA ALA A 86 -18.01 -1.21 2.81
C ALA A 86 -17.36 -1.81 1.56
N ALA A 87 -18.14 -2.08 0.50
CA ALA A 87 -17.62 -2.57 -0.77
C ALA A 87 -16.70 -1.54 -1.44
N ARG A 88 -17.11 -0.27 -1.45
CA ARG A 88 -16.30 0.83 -2.00
C ARG A 88 -14.98 1.01 -1.23
N ILE A 89 -15.02 0.86 0.10
CA ILE A 89 -13.82 0.85 0.95
C ILE A 89 -12.87 -0.29 0.55
N CYS A 90 -13.38 -1.50 0.31
CA CYS A 90 -12.56 -2.64 -0.13
C CYS A 90 -11.91 -2.37 -1.49
N GLU A 91 -12.67 -1.83 -2.45
CA GLU A 91 -12.20 -1.53 -3.81
C GLU A 91 -11.04 -0.53 -3.83
N VAL A 92 -11.06 0.48 -2.95
CA VAL A 92 -10.07 1.56 -3.00
C VAL A 92 -8.84 1.26 -2.14
N ILE A 93 -9.03 0.67 -0.96
CA ILE A 93 -7.92 0.48 0.01
C ILE A 93 -7.29 -0.92 -0.10
N ASN A 94 -7.80 -1.78 -1.00
CA ASN A 94 -7.40 -3.19 -1.11
C ASN A 94 -7.45 -3.95 0.24
N LEU A 95 -8.40 -3.59 1.09
CA LEU A 95 -8.73 -4.40 2.27
C LEU A 95 -9.59 -5.57 1.83
N ASP A 96 -9.34 -6.75 2.42
CA ASP A 96 -10.28 -7.85 2.26
C ASP A 96 -11.63 -7.49 2.92
N LYS A 97 -12.71 -8.08 2.38
CA LYS A 97 -14.08 -7.79 2.79
C LYS A 97 -14.30 -8.00 4.30
N ALA A 98 -13.67 -9.02 4.88
CA ALA A 98 -13.83 -9.33 6.29
C ALA A 98 -13.10 -8.30 7.17
N ALA A 99 -11.91 -7.86 6.77
CA ALA A 99 -11.16 -6.81 7.44
C ALA A 99 -11.88 -5.46 7.39
N ALA A 100 -12.41 -5.07 6.22
CA ALA A 100 -13.18 -3.82 6.11
C ALA A 100 -14.46 -3.85 6.96
N SER A 101 -15.18 -4.98 6.95
CA SER A 101 -16.38 -5.16 7.77
C SER A 101 -16.08 -5.08 9.27
N ARG A 102 -15.02 -5.74 9.74
CA ARG A 102 -14.59 -5.67 11.15
C ARG A 102 -14.17 -4.25 11.54
N ALA A 103 -13.39 -3.59 10.71
CA ALA A 103 -12.94 -2.22 10.97
C ALA A 103 -14.12 -1.25 11.12
N LEU A 104 -15.11 -1.31 10.21
CA LEU A 104 -16.30 -0.49 10.30
C LEU A 104 -17.13 -0.80 11.56
N ALA A 105 -17.27 -2.07 11.92
CA ALA A 105 -17.98 -2.46 13.13
C ALA A 105 -17.32 -1.89 14.40
N THR A 106 -15.98 -2.00 14.52
CA THR A 106 -15.22 -1.44 15.64
C THR A 106 -15.34 0.09 15.69
N LEU A 107 -15.27 0.77 14.55
CA LEU A 107 -15.41 2.23 14.49
C LEU A 107 -16.82 2.72 14.84
N ASP A 108 -17.86 1.95 14.46
CA ASP A 108 -19.26 2.21 14.83
C ASP A 108 -19.46 2.02 16.34
N GLU A 109 -18.93 0.93 16.90
CA GLU A 109 -18.95 0.63 18.34
C GLU A 109 -18.28 1.74 19.18
N PHE A 110 -17.16 2.29 18.70
CA PHE A 110 -16.49 3.43 19.33
C PHE A 110 -17.16 4.78 19.08
N GLY A 111 -18.24 4.82 18.29
CA GLY A 111 -19.03 6.01 18.02
C GLY A 111 -18.32 7.03 17.12
N PHE A 112 -17.44 6.58 16.23
CA PHE A 112 -16.76 7.46 15.27
C PHE A 112 -17.53 7.65 13.96
N LEU A 113 -18.50 6.77 13.68
CA LEU A 113 -19.22 6.73 12.42
C LEU A 113 -20.67 7.25 12.56
N GLN A 114 -21.22 7.61 11.41
CA GLN A 114 -22.64 7.66 11.16
C GLN A 114 -22.94 6.74 9.98
N SER A 115 -24.16 6.22 9.95
CA SER A 115 -24.57 5.34 8.88
C SER A 115 -26.00 5.56 8.45
N GLU A 116 -26.23 5.40 7.16
CA GLU A 116 -27.55 5.45 6.55
C GLU A 116 -27.83 4.11 5.88
N VAL A 117 -29.01 3.55 6.15
CA VAL A 117 -29.49 2.34 5.51
C VAL A 117 -30.20 2.76 4.23
N SER A 118 -29.83 2.18 3.09
CA SER A 118 -30.58 2.38 1.85
C SER A 118 -32.00 1.80 2.01
N GLU A 119 -33.03 2.60 1.78
CA GLU A 119 -34.44 2.19 1.88
C GLU A 119 -34.76 0.96 1.00
N THR A 120 -34.00 0.79 -0.09
CA THR A 120 -34.17 -0.27 -1.08
C THR A 120 -33.31 -1.51 -0.86
N ASP A 121 -32.24 -1.42 -0.04
CA ASP A 121 -31.37 -2.57 0.25
C ASP A 121 -30.58 -2.37 1.55
N PRO A 122 -31.00 -3.01 2.66
CA PRO A 122 -30.31 -2.91 3.95
C PRO A 122 -28.86 -3.39 3.92
N ARG A 123 -28.47 -4.18 2.90
CA ARG A 123 -27.09 -4.64 2.70
C ARG A 123 -26.18 -3.54 2.16
N LYS A 124 -26.73 -2.39 1.74
CA LYS A 124 -26.00 -1.22 1.24
C LYS A 124 -25.96 -0.10 2.28
N LYS A 125 -25.56 -0.43 3.51
CA LYS A 125 -25.26 0.56 4.56
C LYS A 125 -24.15 1.48 4.05
N ARG A 126 -24.44 2.79 3.98
CA ARG A 126 -23.46 3.84 3.69
C ARG A 126 -22.91 4.36 5.00
N TRP A 127 -21.63 4.69 5.00
CA TRP A 127 -20.89 5.13 6.17
C TRP A 127 -20.26 6.48 5.91
N ARG A 128 -20.21 7.31 6.95
CA ARG A 128 -19.45 8.55 6.97
C ARG A 128 -18.86 8.79 8.35
N LEU A 129 -17.81 9.61 8.44
CA LEU A 129 -17.32 10.07 9.73
C LEU A 129 -18.29 11.05 10.36
N ASN A 130 -18.44 10.98 11.68
CA ASN A 130 -19.05 12.05 12.45
C ASN A 130 -17.95 13.00 12.97
N ARG A 131 -18.33 13.99 13.78
CA ARG A 131 -17.36 14.95 14.35
C ARG A 131 -16.21 14.27 15.12
N LYS A 132 -16.51 13.31 15.99
CA LYS A 132 -15.51 12.51 16.72
C LYS A 132 -14.61 11.71 15.78
N GLY A 133 -15.18 11.19 14.68
CA GLY A 133 -14.44 10.51 13.62
C GLY A 133 -13.45 11.42 12.90
N TYR A 134 -13.81 12.67 12.61
CA TYR A 134 -12.89 13.66 12.05
C TYR A 134 -11.81 14.11 13.03
N GLU A 135 -12.14 14.26 14.32
CA GLU A 135 -11.17 14.54 15.38
C GLU A 135 -10.12 13.41 15.48
N LEU A 136 -10.57 12.14 15.41
CA LEU A 136 -9.68 10.97 15.33
C LEU A 136 -8.82 11.01 14.06
N HIS A 137 -9.44 11.31 12.91
CA HIS A 137 -8.73 11.39 11.64
C HIS A 137 -7.58 12.41 11.69
N GLU A 138 -7.84 13.62 12.18
CA GLU A 138 -6.85 14.68 12.30
C GLU A 138 -5.68 14.27 13.21
N ALA A 139 -5.99 13.64 14.36
CA ALA A 139 -4.98 13.17 15.30
C ALA A 139 -4.05 12.13 14.69
N ILE A 140 -4.60 11.13 13.99
CA ILE A 140 -3.80 10.07 13.37
C ILE A 140 -3.09 10.57 12.11
N MET A 141 -3.72 11.44 11.31
CA MET A 141 -3.10 12.02 10.11
C MET A 141 -1.77 12.70 10.42
N ARG A 142 -1.69 13.49 11.50
CA ARG A 142 -0.42 14.11 11.94
C ARG A 142 0.67 13.09 12.22
N ILE A 143 0.31 11.98 12.88
CA ILE A 143 1.25 10.88 13.17
C ILE A 143 1.64 10.16 11.87
N ALA A 144 0.70 9.94 10.95
CA ALA A 144 0.96 9.31 9.67
C ALA A 144 1.93 10.14 8.81
N LEU A 145 1.76 11.46 8.77
CA LEU A 145 2.65 12.37 8.06
C LEU A 145 4.06 12.41 8.68
N ALA A 146 4.18 12.47 10.01
CA ALA A 146 5.50 12.39 10.67
C ALA A 146 6.23 11.06 10.39
N ARG A 147 5.48 9.97 10.24
CA ARG A 147 6.05 8.67 9.85
C ARG A 147 6.45 8.63 8.38
N GLU A 148 5.72 9.32 7.52
CA GLU A 148 6.10 9.52 6.12
C GLU A 148 7.38 10.35 6.01
N GLU A 149 7.50 11.44 6.77
CA GLU A 149 8.73 12.23 6.83
C GLU A 149 9.94 11.37 7.20
N THR A 150 9.81 10.46 8.17
CA THR A 150 10.87 9.51 8.53
C THR A 150 11.17 8.51 7.41
N LEU A 151 10.15 8.09 6.66
CA LEU A 151 10.29 7.14 5.56
C LEU A 151 11.07 7.71 4.38
N ILE A 152 10.89 9.01 4.11
CA ILE A 152 11.49 9.70 2.96
C ILE A 152 12.70 10.56 3.33
N ASP A 153 13.14 10.53 4.60
CA ASP A 153 14.29 11.29 5.07
C ASP A 153 15.54 10.98 4.25
N GLY A 154 16.21 12.04 3.78
CA GLY A 154 17.38 11.95 2.90
C GLY A 154 17.10 11.57 1.43
N ALA A 155 15.85 11.37 1.02
CA ALA A 155 15.52 11.12 -0.39
C ALA A 155 15.67 12.39 -1.24
N ASP A 156 16.26 12.27 -2.44
CA ASP A 156 16.22 13.35 -3.41
C ASP A 156 14.76 13.60 -3.86
N PRO A 157 14.29 14.86 -3.89
CA PRO A 157 12.92 15.18 -4.27
C PRO A 157 12.53 14.66 -5.66
N GLN A 158 13.46 14.64 -6.62
CA GLN A 158 13.20 14.13 -7.97
C GLN A 158 13.09 12.61 -8.00
N ASP A 159 13.89 11.92 -7.19
CA ASP A 159 13.79 10.45 -7.03
C ASP A 159 12.48 10.05 -6.36
N LEU A 160 12.00 10.83 -5.38
CA LEU A 160 10.70 10.60 -4.74
C LEU A 160 9.56 10.77 -5.75
N GLU A 161 9.57 11.85 -6.54
CA GLU A 161 8.57 12.06 -7.60
C GLU A 161 8.63 10.96 -8.67
N ALA A 162 9.83 10.52 -9.06
CA ALA A 162 10.00 9.39 -9.96
C ALA A 162 9.42 8.10 -9.38
N THR A 163 9.67 7.83 -8.10
CA THR A 163 9.14 6.68 -7.39
C THR A 163 7.61 6.71 -7.37
N ILE A 164 7.00 7.85 -7.04
CA ILE A 164 5.53 8.01 -7.04
C ILE A 164 4.94 7.79 -8.42
N ARG A 165 5.54 8.35 -9.48
CA ARG A 165 5.08 8.11 -10.87
C ARG A 165 5.11 6.62 -11.21
N VAL A 166 6.19 5.93 -10.88
CA VAL A 166 6.35 4.49 -11.14
C VAL A 166 5.35 3.67 -10.34
N MET A 167 5.12 3.98 -9.06
CA MET A 167 4.12 3.32 -8.23
C MET A 167 2.69 3.49 -8.79
N ARG A 168 2.34 4.69 -9.28
CA ARG A 168 1.05 4.93 -9.95
C ARG A 168 0.88 4.06 -11.19
N LEU A 169 1.94 3.89 -11.98
CA LEU A 169 1.93 3.00 -13.15
C LEU A 169 1.78 1.52 -12.73
N MET A 170 2.50 1.09 -11.69
CA MET A 170 2.36 -0.27 -11.14
C MET A 170 0.93 -0.55 -10.70
N LEU A 171 0.31 0.37 -9.94
CA LEU A 171 -1.09 0.25 -9.53
C LEU A 171 -2.04 0.17 -10.73
N LYS A 172 -1.82 0.96 -11.78
CA LYS A 172 -2.59 0.87 -13.03
C LYS A 172 -2.46 -0.50 -13.68
N ASN A 173 -1.24 -1.05 -13.76
CA ASN A 173 -0.99 -2.35 -14.37
C ASN A 173 -1.68 -3.48 -13.59
N LEU A 174 -1.64 -3.43 -12.25
CA LEU A 174 -2.27 -4.44 -11.40
C LEU A 174 -3.80 -4.45 -11.50
N ARG A 175 -4.43 -3.32 -11.84
CA ARG A 175 -5.89 -3.25 -12.08
C ARG A 175 -6.32 -3.90 -13.40
N ASN A 176 -5.37 -4.17 -14.29
CA ASN A 176 -5.61 -4.77 -15.60
C ASN A 176 -5.16 -6.25 -15.66
N LEU A 177 -4.67 -6.80 -14.55
CA LEU A 177 -4.41 -8.24 -14.38
C LEU A 177 -5.71 -8.95 -13.96
#